data_AF-A0A2T7P1W7-F1
#
_entry.id   AF-A0A2T7P1W7-F1
#
_cell.length_a   1.000
_cell.length_b   1.000
_cell.length_c   1.000
_cell.angle_alpha   90.00
_cell.angle_beta   90.00
_cell.angle_gamma   90.00
#
_symmetry.space_group_name_H-M   'P 1'
#
loop_
_entity.id
_entity.type
_entity.pdbx_description
1 polymer ?
#
loop_
_entity_poly.entity_id
_entity_poly.type
_entity_poly.pdbx_seq_one_letter_code
_entity_poly.pdbx_strand_id
1 'polypeptide(L)'
;MPRPETLVRQCSRHDVPRAVELLVVLLLCCRVAGGDKNRTSQSSSHGLTSGAFRREQSIREVVCTCEQLSPDIDVLFMMVYQVPSSRVLASFSYYKRECWNSDYFVSCVIDEADSRMSRLAILVADLPEGSSRAYGCNVSTMAPGGVLRVLSWRVDVVHPWSKLRSPCSE
;
A
#
# COMPACT_ATOMS: atom_id res chain seq x y z
N MET A 1 40.05 -25.39 2.41
CA MET A 1 40.06 -24.12 1.64
C MET A 1 40.21 -24.50 0.18
N PRO A 2 39.36 -24.02 -0.75
CA PRO A 2 39.10 -22.60 -1.07
C PRO A 2 37.60 -22.22 -1.25
N ARG A 3 37.33 -20.93 -1.53
CA ARG A 3 36.03 -20.33 -1.91
C ARG A 3 35.53 -20.83 -3.29
N PRO A 4 34.24 -20.59 -3.59
CA PRO A 4 33.96 -19.79 -4.80
C PRO A 4 32.88 -18.71 -4.61
N GLU A 5 33.12 -17.56 -5.23
CA GLU A 5 32.11 -16.60 -5.69
C GLU A 5 31.62 -17.03 -7.08
N THR A 6 30.31 -17.06 -7.34
CA THR A 6 29.67 -16.82 -8.65
C THR A 6 28.15 -16.73 -8.42
N LEU A 7 27.55 -15.53 -8.39
CA LEU A 7 26.88 -14.81 -9.50
C LEU A 7 25.88 -15.62 -10.35
N VAL A 8 24.64 -15.13 -10.28
CA VAL A 8 23.58 -15.09 -11.31
C VAL A 8 22.85 -16.40 -11.66
N ARG A 9 21.57 -16.44 -11.29
CA ARG A 9 20.53 -17.10 -12.09
C ARG A 9 19.43 -16.10 -12.45
N GLN A 10 19.59 -15.51 -13.63
CA GLN A 10 18.49 -14.99 -14.45
C GLN A 10 17.67 -16.17 -14.98
N CYS A 11 16.34 -16.03 -14.98
CA CYS A 11 15.47 -16.83 -15.84
C CYS A 11 15.10 -16.00 -17.09
N SER A 12 15.55 -16.46 -18.26
CA SER A 12 15.15 -16.02 -19.61
C SER A 12 15.42 -17.23 -20.53
N ARG A 13 14.61 -17.67 -21.51
CA ARG A 13 13.87 -17.02 -22.62
C ARG A 13 12.79 -18.01 -23.13
N HIS A 14 11.67 -17.57 -23.70
CA HIS A 14 11.58 -17.35 -25.16
C HIS A 14 10.44 -16.39 -25.57
N ASP A 15 10.77 -15.53 -26.54
CA ASP A 15 9.97 -14.77 -27.52
C ASP A 15 9.06 -13.56 -27.12
N VAL A 16 9.72 -12.38 -26.95
CA VAL A 16 9.68 -11.15 -27.82
C VAL A 16 8.30 -10.61 -28.31
N PRO A 17 8.06 -9.30 -28.56
CA PRO A 17 8.38 -8.03 -27.89
C PRO A 17 7.12 -7.11 -27.74
N ARG A 18 6.67 -6.74 -26.54
CA ARG A 18 5.71 -5.61 -26.37
C ARG A 18 5.93 -4.75 -25.11
N ALA A 19 6.90 -5.10 -24.27
CA ALA A 19 7.07 -4.48 -22.96
C ALA A 19 7.71 -3.09 -22.99
N VAL A 20 8.39 -2.71 -24.08
CA VAL A 20 9.07 -1.41 -24.17
C VAL A 20 8.10 -0.26 -24.46
N GLU A 21 6.96 -0.53 -25.10
CA GLU A 21 5.90 0.48 -25.25
C GLU A 21 5.16 0.79 -23.94
N LEU A 22 5.04 -0.18 -23.02
CA LEU A 22 4.36 0.06 -21.75
C LEU A 22 5.13 1.00 -20.82
N LEU A 23 6.48 1.03 -20.90
CA LEU A 23 7.29 1.92 -20.07
C LEU A 23 7.14 3.39 -20.51
N VAL A 24 6.95 3.63 -21.82
CA VAL A 24 6.70 4.97 -22.37
C VAL A 24 5.28 5.43 -22.03
N VAL A 25 4.28 4.53 -22.05
CA VAL A 25 2.91 4.84 -21.60
C VAL A 25 2.84 5.13 -20.09
N LEU A 26 3.64 4.44 -19.26
CA LEU A 26 3.71 4.69 -17.81
C LEU A 26 4.33 6.05 -17.45
N LEU A 27 5.21 6.60 -18.28
CA LEU A 27 5.88 7.88 -18.03
C LEU A 27 5.17 9.09 -18.69
N LEU A 28 4.29 8.88 -19.67
CA LEU A 28 3.56 9.97 -20.37
C LEU A 28 2.18 10.33 -19.79
N CYS A 29 1.62 9.56 -18.85
CA CYS A 29 0.29 9.83 -18.27
C CYS A 29 0.29 10.68 -16.98
N CYS A 30 1.42 11.28 -16.56
CA CYS A 30 1.48 12.22 -15.43
C CYS A 30 0.83 13.60 -15.69
N ARG A 31 -0.23 13.67 -16.51
CA ARG A 31 -1.07 14.86 -16.65
C ARG A 31 -2.55 14.52 -16.59
N VAL A 32 -3.14 14.69 -15.41
CA VAL A 32 -4.59 14.93 -15.21
C VAL A 32 -4.68 15.85 -13.98
N ALA A 33 -4.83 17.17 -14.09
CA ALA A 33 -5.97 17.94 -14.60
C ALA A 33 -7.30 17.56 -13.93
N GLY A 34 -7.66 18.31 -12.88
CA GLY A 34 -9.03 18.76 -12.62
C GLY A 34 -10.10 17.71 -12.27
N GLY A 35 -10.46 17.70 -10.98
CA GLY A 35 -11.85 17.75 -10.50
C GLY A 35 -12.84 16.67 -10.96
N ASP A 36 -13.15 15.75 -10.05
CA ASP A 36 -14.54 15.30 -9.87
C ASP A 36 -14.77 14.83 -8.42
N LYS A 37 -15.59 15.56 -7.69
CA LYS A 37 -16.04 15.22 -6.33
C LYS A 37 -17.17 14.20 -6.43
N ASN A 38 -16.84 12.93 -6.63
CA ASN A 38 -17.80 11.87 -6.37
C ASN A 38 -17.36 11.10 -5.12
N ARG A 39 -18.15 11.25 -4.05
CA ARG A 39 -17.87 10.76 -2.70
C ARG A 39 -18.02 9.24 -2.66
N THR A 40 -16.97 8.52 -3.04
CA THR A 40 -16.75 7.15 -2.57
C THR A 40 -16.53 7.22 -1.06
N SER A 41 -17.20 6.34 -0.32
CA SER A 41 -17.08 6.23 1.15
C SER A 41 -15.64 5.90 1.54
N GLN A 42 -14.81 6.94 1.61
CA GLN A 42 -13.45 6.90 2.15
C GLN A 42 -13.58 6.95 3.66
N SER A 43 -13.39 5.81 4.32
CA SER A 43 -13.07 5.81 5.74
C SER A 43 -11.61 6.25 5.85
N SER A 44 -11.39 7.50 6.28
CA SER A 44 -10.08 8.12 6.41
C SER A 44 -9.80 8.39 7.88
N SER A 45 -8.80 7.73 8.45
CA SER A 45 -8.09 8.22 9.63
C SER A 45 -6.77 8.81 9.15
N HIS A 46 -6.34 9.95 9.70
CA HIS A 46 -5.11 10.65 9.27
C HIS A 46 -3.97 9.64 9.12
N GLY A 47 -3.35 9.46 7.95
CA GLY A 47 -2.26 8.50 7.76
C GLY A 47 -2.62 7.05 7.37
N LEU A 48 -3.91 6.64 7.40
CA LEU A 48 -4.37 5.37 6.85
C LEU A 48 -5.66 5.54 6.06
N THR A 49 -5.63 5.18 4.78
CA THR A 49 -6.75 5.33 3.86
C THR A 49 -7.08 4.01 3.17
N SER A 50 -8.33 3.85 2.75
CA SER A 50 -8.74 2.72 1.91
C SER A 50 -9.55 3.17 0.70
N GLY A 51 -9.40 2.45 -0.41
CA GLY A 51 -10.02 2.79 -1.69
C GLY A 51 -10.13 1.61 -2.63
N ALA A 52 -10.80 1.82 -3.77
CA ALA A 52 -10.80 0.85 -4.87
C ALA A 52 -9.47 0.97 -5.63
N PHE A 53 -8.84 -0.16 -5.95
CA PHE A 53 -7.58 -0.15 -6.70
C PHE A 53 -7.85 0.10 -8.18
N ARG A 54 -7.35 1.19 -8.76
CA ARG A 54 -7.48 1.50 -10.20
C ARG A 54 -8.91 1.38 -10.78
N ARG A 55 -9.93 1.75 -9.98
CA ARG A 55 -11.37 1.62 -10.31
C ARG A 55 -11.92 0.18 -10.32
N GLU A 56 -11.12 -0.82 -9.95
CA GLU A 56 -11.59 -2.17 -9.70
C GLU A 56 -12.25 -2.25 -8.31
N GLN A 57 -13.53 -2.61 -8.25
CA GLN A 57 -14.28 -2.60 -6.97
C GLN A 57 -14.03 -3.85 -6.14
N SER A 58 -13.67 -4.96 -6.79
CA SER A 58 -13.35 -6.23 -6.13
C SER A 58 -12.00 -6.22 -5.41
N ILE A 59 -11.12 -5.28 -5.77
CA ILE A 59 -9.80 -5.13 -5.17
C ILE A 59 -9.75 -3.81 -4.38
N ARG A 60 -9.47 -3.92 -3.08
CA ARG A 60 -9.32 -2.78 -2.20
C ARG A 60 -7.85 -2.48 -1.99
N GLU A 61 -7.48 -1.22 -2.04
CA GLU A 61 -6.15 -0.76 -1.67
C GLU A 61 -6.22 -0.12 -0.28
N VAL A 62 -5.29 -0.50 0.59
CA VAL A 62 -5.10 0.12 1.92
C VAL A 62 -3.73 0.79 1.91
N VAL A 63 -3.71 2.11 2.08
CA VAL A 63 -2.50 2.92 2.00
C VAL A 63 -2.20 3.56 3.34
N CYS A 64 -1.03 3.23 3.90
CA CYS A 64 -0.45 3.93 5.02
C CYS A 64 0.58 4.97 4.55
N THR A 65 0.47 6.19 5.08
CA THR A 65 1.28 7.34 4.70
C THR A 65 1.53 8.26 5.89
N CYS A 66 2.59 9.06 5.82
CA CYS A 66 2.98 10.04 6.84
C CYS A 66 3.06 11.46 6.30
N GLU A 67 2.55 11.71 5.10
CA GLU A 67 2.65 13.00 4.40
C GLU A 67 2.09 14.18 5.23
N GLN A 68 1.09 13.91 6.10
CA GLN A 68 0.44 14.91 6.94
C GLN A 68 1.15 15.16 8.29
N LEU A 69 2.27 14.47 8.58
CA LEU A 69 3.01 14.68 9.83
C LEU A 69 3.83 15.97 9.78
N SER A 70 4.15 16.52 10.95
CA SER A 70 5.04 17.69 11.09
C SER A 70 6.37 17.45 10.33
N PRO A 71 6.93 18.48 9.66
CA PRO A 71 8.19 18.36 8.93
C PRO A 71 9.39 18.00 9.82
N ASP A 72 9.32 18.28 11.12
CA ASP A 72 10.41 18.01 12.06
C ASP A 72 10.42 16.56 12.58
N ILE A 73 9.55 15.69 12.06
CA ILE A 73 9.39 14.30 12.51
C ILE A 73 9.96 13.36 11.45
N ASP A 74 10.87 12.50 11.86
CA ASP A 74 11.40 11.41 11.03
C ASP A 74 10.58 10.13 11.19
N VAL A 75 10.28 9.46 10.08
CA VAL A 75 9.67 8.13 10.05
C VAL A 75 10.76 7.07 10.00
N LEU A 76 10.76 6.17 10.98
CA LEU A 76 11.78 5.12 11.10
C LEU A 76 11.30 3.77 10.56
N PHE A 77 10.03 3.45 10.86
CA PHE A 77 9.43 2.17 10.57
C PHE A 77 7.93 2.33 10.40
N MET A 78 7.36 1.58 9.46
CA MET A 78 5.92 1.50 9.24
C MET A 78 5.51 0.04 9.07
N MET A 79 4.32 -0.29 9.55
CA MET A 79 3.72 -1.59 9.32
C MET A 79 2.22 -1.48 9.11
N VAL A 80 1.71 -2.31 8.20
CA VAL A 80 0.28 -2.55 8.02
C VAL A 80 -0.04 -3.94 8.56
N TYR A 81 -1.10 -4.03 9.35
CA TYR A 81 -1.51 -5.26 10.03
C TYR A 81 -3.03 -5.44 10.01
N GLN A 82 -3.49 -6.68 10.14
CA GLN A 82 -4.90 -7.00 10.34
C GLN A 82 -5.27 -6.83 11.82
N VAL A 83 -6.29 -6.02 12.13
CA VAL A 83 -6.60 -5.64 13.53
C VAL A 83 -7.02 -6.83 14.40
N PRO A 84 -7.95 -7.72 13.99
CA PRO A 84 -8.41 -8.81 14.85
C PRO A 84 -7.32 -9.79 15.29
N SER A 85 -6.34 -10.05 14.43
CA SER A 85 -5.28 -11.04 14.67
C SER A 85 -3.92 -10.43 14.99
N SER A 86 -3.79 -9.10 14.87
CA SER A 86 -2.50 -8.39 14.89
C SER A 86 -1.47 -8.94 13.90
N ARG A 87 -1.91 -9.68 12.87
CA ARG A 87 -1.02 -10.26 11.86
C ARG A 87 -0.43 -9.15 11.01
N VAL A 88 0.90 -9.05 10.99
CA VAL A 88 1.63 -8.11 10.13
C VAL A 88 1.54 -8.57 8.68
N LEU A 89 1.09 -7.68 7.80
CA LEU A 89 0.87 -7.97 6.39
C LEU A 89 2.02 -7.45 5.54
N ALA A 90 2.49 -6.25 5.91
CA ALA A 90 3.59 -5.55 5.27
C ALA A 90 4.31 -4.68 6.29
N SER A 91 5.59 -4.45 6.08
CA SER A 91 6.36 -3.45 6.84
C SER A 91 7.47 -2.86 5.99
N PHE A 92 7.97 -1.70 6.40
CA PHE A 92 9.22 -1.18 5.89
C PHE A 92 10.06 -0.55 7.01
N SER A 93 11.38 -0.64 6.85
CA SER A 93 12.36 0.05 7.67
C SER A 93 13.05 1.12 6.83
N TYR A 94 12.94 2.38 7.26
CA TYR A 94 13.60 3.48 6.57
C TYR A 94 15.12 3.33 6.63
N TYR A 95 15.65 3.01 7.82
CA TYR A 95 17.08 2.84 8.06
C TYR A 95 17.70 1.74 7.19
N LYS A 96 17.03 0.59 7.07
CA LYS A 96 17.52 -0.53 6.25
C LYS A 96 17.21 -0.36 4.76
N ARG A 97 16.34 0.58 4.40
CA ARG A 97 15.78 0.72 3.04
C ARG A 97 15.15 -0.59 2.55
N GLU A 98 14.51 -1.32 3.46
CA GLU A 98 13.96 -2.64 3.20
C GLU A 98 12.45 -2.62 3.42
N CYS A 99 11.75 -3.31 2.51
CA CYS A 99 10.34 -3.61 2.64
C CYS A 99 10.16 -5.11 2.77
N TRP A 100 9.27 -5.52 3.66
CA TRP A 100 8.91 -6.91 3.88
C TRP A 100 7.42 -7.09 3.66
N ASN A 101 7.04 -8.20 3.07
CA ASN A 101 5.67 -8.62 2.93
C ASN A 101 5.49 -10.08 3.39
N SER A 102 4.25 -10.38 3.76
CA SER A 102 3.78 -11.76 3.93
C SER A 102 3.17 -12.26 2.61
N ASP A 103 1.91 -12.69 2.64
CA ASP A 103 1.21 -13.28 1.49
C ASP A 103 0.38 -12.27 0.70
N TYR A 104 0.55 -10.97 0.99
CA TYR A 104 -0.18 -9.88 0.35
C TYR A 104 0.66 -9.23 -0.74
N PHE A 105 -0.01 -8.74 -1.78
CA PHE A 105 0.62 -7.82 -2.73
C PHE A 105 0.88 -6.49 -2.04
N VAL A 106 2.13 -6.04 -2.07
CA VAL A 106 2.59 -4.83 -1.39
C VAL A 106 3.24 -3.89 -2.39
N SER A 107 2.92 -2.61 -2.28
CA SER A 107 3.68 -1.52 -2.89
C SER A 107 4.36 -0.75 -1.77
N CYS A 108 5.67 -0.57 -1.90
CA CYS A 108 6.49 0.13 -0.93
C CYS A 108 7.30 1.19 -1.67
N VAL A 109 7.13 2.45 -1.27
CA VAL A 109 7.87 3.59 -1.81
C VAL A 109 8.63 4.19 -0.64
N ILE A 110 9.95 4.17 -0.71
CA ILE A 110 10.83 4.81 0.27
C ILE A 110 11.40 6.05 -0.40
N ASP A 111 11.05 7.21 0.12
CA ASP A 111 11.60 8.48 -0.36
C ASP A 111 12.94 8.74 0.34
N GLU A 112 14.02 8.92 -0.42
CA GLU A 112 15.36 9.05 0.18
C GLU A 112 15.64 10.42 0.79
N ALA A 113 14.84 11.44 0.45
CA ALA A 113 15.04 12.82 0.88
C ALA A 113 14.16 13.15 2.09
N ASP A 114 12.93 12.64 2.14
CA ASP A 114 11.98 12.88 3.22
C ASP A 114 11.24 11.59 3.61
N SER A 115 11.60 11.04 4.76
CA SER A 115 11.01 9.81 5.29
C SER A 115 9.48 9.84 5.39
N ARG A 116 8.87 11.03 5.53
CA ARG A 116 7.40 11.20 5.61
C ARG A 116 6.69 10.99 4.28
N MET A 117 7.40 11.17 3.17
CA MET A 117 6.90 10.94 1.81
C MET A 117 6.88 9.45 1.45
N SER A 118 7.46 8.60 2.31
CA SER A 118 7.39 7.15 2.17
C SER A 118 5.95 6.64 2.33
N ARG A 119 5.60 5.61 1.56
CA ARG A 119 4.25 5.02 1.53
C ARG A 119 4.33 3.50 1.53
N LEU A 120 3.44 2.88 2.28
CA LEU A 120 3.26 1.43 2.31
C LEU A 120 1.80 1.12 1.99
N ALA A 121 1.58 0.37 0.91
CA ALA A 121 0.25 -0.02 0.47
C ALA A 121 0.13 -1.53 0.31
N ILE A 122 -1.04 -2.06 0.62
CA ILE A 122 -1.39 -3.46 0.37
C ILE A 122 -2.63 -3.55 -0.51
N LEU A 123 -2.72 -4.60 -1.32
CA LEU A 123 -3.94 -4.95 -2.05
C LEU A 123 -4.68 -6.07 -1.34
N VAL A 124 -5.97 -5.86 -1.14
CA VAL A 124 -6.91 -6.79 -0.52
C VAL A 124 -7.87 -7.26 -1.61
N ALA A 125 -7.66 -8.48 -2.09
CA ALA A 125 -8.47 -9.11 -3.14
C ALA A 125 -9.28 -10.31 -2.62
N ASP A 126 -9.05 -10.73 -1.37
CA ASP A 126 -9.64 -11.91 -0.74
C ASP A 126 -10.80 -11.58 0.20
N LEU A 127 -11.33 -10.36 0.13
CA LEU A 127 -12.42 -9.92 1.01
C LEU A 127 -13.76 -10.40 0.42
N PRO A 128 -14.51 -11.28 1.11
CA PRO A 128 -15.79 -11.76 0.59
C PRO A 128 -16.78 -10.61 0.37
N GLU A 129 -17.65 -10.77 -0.62
CA GLU A 129 -18.69 -9.80 -0.91
C GLU A 129 -19.61 -9.57 0.31
N GLY A 130 -19.91 -8.30 0.58
CA GLY A 130 -20.74 -7.92 1.74
C GLY A 130 -20.03 -7.98 3.08
N SER A 131 -18.77 -8.41 3.13
CA SER A 131 -17.98 -8.48 4.35
C SER A 131 -17.14 -7.22 4.56
N SER A 132 -16.61 -7.11 5.78
CA SER A 132 -15.64 -6.08 6.14
C SER A 132 -14.48 -6.67 6.90
N ARG A 133 -13.31 -6.03 6.80
CA ARG A 133 -12.11 -6.41 7.55
C ARG A 133 -11.38 -5.16 8.02
N ALA A 134 -11.03 -5.13 9.30
CA ALA A 134 -10.33 -4.03 9.93
C ALA A 134 -8.80 -4.16 9.73
N TYR A 135 -8.19 -3.09 9.25
CA TYR A 135 -6.75 -2.97 9.06
C TYR A 135 -6.20 -1.83 9.92
N GLY A 136 -4.97 -1.99 10.37
CA GLY A 136 -4.25 -1.01 11.16
C GLY A 136 -2.93 -0.63 10.51
N CYS A 137 -2.46 0.57 10.83
CA CYS A 137 -1.11 0.99 10.54
C CYS A 137 -0.44 1.54 11.78
N ASN A 138 0.77 1.07 12.05
CA ASN A 138 1.65 1.64 13.07
C ASN A 138 2.86 2.27 12.41
N VAL A 139 3.22 3.46 12.87
CA VAL A 139 4.39 4.20 12.42
C VAL A 139 5.23 4.58 13.62
N SER A 140 6.46 4.10 13.63
CA SER A 140 7.47 4.54 14.60
C SER A 140 8.16 5.78 14.06
N THR A 141 8.11 6.86 14.83
CA THR A 141 8.64 8.17 14.48
C THR A 141 9.63 8.67 15.51
N MET A 142 10.54 9.54 15.10
CA MET A 142 11.44 10.27 15.98
C MET A 142 11.16 11.77 15.84
N ALA A 143 10.86 12.44 16.96
CA ALA A 143 10.74 13.89 17.02
C ALA A 143 12.09 14.53 17.41
N PRO A 144 12.25 15.86 17.25
CA PRO A 144 13.47 16.56 17.66
C PRO A 144 13.78 16.28 19.14
N GLY A 145 15.07 16.10 19.45
CA GLY A 145 15.52 15.69 20.78
C GLY A 145 15.47 14.17 21.03
N GLY A 146 15.24 13.37 19.98
CA GLY A 146 15.35 11.90 20.04
C GLY A 146 14.15 11.20 20.67
N VAL A 147 13.01 11.91 20.81
CA VAL A 147 11.80 11.34 21.41
C VAL A 147 11.14 10.39 20.41
N LEU A 148 11.15 9.09 20.73
CA LEU A 148 10.46 8.07 19.96
C LEU A 148 8.96 8.05 20.28
N ARG A 149 8.14 7.95 19.23
CA ARG A 149 6.68 7.80 19.34
C ARG A 149 6.18 6.75 18.37
N VAL A 150 5.06 6.13 18.70
CA VAL A 150 4.31 5.28 17.78
C VAL A 150 2.97 5.93 17.50
N LEU A 151 2.68 6.17 16.23
CA LEU A 151 1.39 6.63 15.75
C LEU A 151 0.61 5.44 15.21
N SER A 152 -0.68 5.39 15.51
CA SER A 152 -1.53 4.24 15.18
C SER A 152 -2.85 4.68 14.57
N TRP A 153 -3.19 4.09 13.44
CA TRP A 153 -4.44 4.34 12.72
C TRP A 153 -5.11 3.05 12.34
N ARG A 154 -6.43 3.13 12.13
CA ARG A 154 -7.27 1.98 11.77
C ARG A 154 -8.30 2.39 10.74
N VAL A 155 -8.65 1.44 9.88
CA VAL A 155 -9.67 1.59 8.85
C VAL A 155 -10.42 0.28 8.67
N ASP A 156 -11.74 0.37 8.57
CA ASP A 156 -12.59 -0.73 8.14
C ASP A 156 -12.72 -0.72 6.62
N VAL A 157 -12.26 -1.80 6.00
CA VAL A 157 -12.36 -1.99 4.55
C VAL A 157 -13.60 -2.84 4.29
N VAL A 158 -14.50 -2.32 3.47
CA VAL A 158 -15.76 -2.98 3.11
C VAL A 158 -15.71 -3.42 1.65
N HIS A 159 -16.09 -4.66 1.38
CA HIS A 159 -16.41 -5.10 0.02
C HIS A 159 -17.91 -4.90 -0.21
N PRO A 160 -18.33 -3.97 -1.08
CA PRO A 160 -19.74 -3.71 -1.31
C PRO A 160 -20.41 -4.92 -1.97
N TRP A 161 -21.72 -5.05 -1.76
CA TRP A 161 -22.56 -5.95 -2.55
C TRP A 161 -22.68 -5.41 -3.98
N SER A 162 -22.47 -6.29 -4.96
CA SER A 162 -22.84 -6.07 -6.36
C SER A 162 -24.35 -5.88 -6.44
N LYS A 163 -24.79 -4.76 -7.02
CA LYS A 163 -26.22 -4.40 -7.12
C LYS A 163 -27.00 -5.25 -8.15
N LEU A 164 -26.57 -6.47 -8.47
CA LEU A 164 -27.13 -7.28 -9.57
C LEU A 164 -27.90 -8.54 -9.12
N ARG A 165 -28.69 -8.42 -8.06
CA ARG A 165 -29.80 -9.36 -7.83
C ARG A 165 -31.09 -8.60 -7.53
N SER A 166 -31.63 -7.93 -8.55
CA SER A 166 -33.10 -7.88 -8.65
C SER A 166 -33.58 -9.32 -8.83
N PRO A 167 -34.52 -9.82 -8.02
CA PRO A 167 -35.15 -11.10 -8.30
C PRO A 167 -35.77 -11.01 -9.70
N CYS A 168 -35.48 -11.98 -10.57
CA CYS A 168 -36.36 -12.19 -11.72
C CYS A 168 -37.75 -12.49 -11.14
N SER A 169 -38.68 -11.56 -11.31
CA SER A 169 -40.10 -11.81 -11.03
C SER A 169 -40.59 -12.87 -12.00
N GLU A 170 -41.20 -13.92 -11.44
CA GLU A 170 -41.88 -15.02 -12.15
C GLU A 170 -42.93 -14.55 -13.16
#